data_AF-A0A1B3XSY0-F1
#
_entry.id   AF-A0A1B3XSY0-F1
#
_cell.length_a   1.000
_cell.length_b   1.000
_cell.length_c   1.000
_cell.angle_alpha   90.00
_cell.angle_beta   90.00
_cell.angle_gamma   90.00
#
_symmetry.space_group_name_H-M   'P 1'
#
loop_
_entity.id
_entity.type
_entity.pdbx_description
1 polymer ?
#
loop_
_entity_poly.entity_id
_entity_poly.type
_entity_poly.pdbx_seq_one_letter_code
_entity_poly.pdbx_strand_id
1 'polypeptide(L)'
;MKVFIGYVSLSGNTEKMAVNIRNQMMAVGCEVYMERLDTVEVDTLKEFDLAFIGLYTWNQEGLPYEANEFYEELDQADLHGMKVALFGAGDLSQPKPCGAINILSDKMKRCGVAVYSRVLKIDKEAPAYDMARKCEDFADQALDWGSKRKKWRFLIWNRMQNNPKYQKTAYLIRRALDDYPIK
;
A
#
# COMPACT_ATOMS: atom_id res chain seq x y z
N MET A 1 -4.62 -2.55 -12.79
CA MET A 1 -3.84 -3.17 -11.71
C MET A 1 -4.79 -3.27 -10.54
N LYS A 2 -4.99 -4.47 -10.01
CA LYS A 2 -5.85 -4.73 -8.85
C LYS A 2 -5.04 -4.53 -7.59
N VAL A 3 -5.51 -3.65 -6.72
CA VAL A 3 -4.86 -3.31 -5.46
C VAL A 3 -5.78 -3.70 -4.31
N PHE A 4 -5.25 -4.44 -3.36
CA PHE A 4 -5.91 -4.68 -2.08
C PHE A 4 -5.35 -3.75 -1.01
N ILE A 5 -6.19 -3.26 -0.11
CA ILE A 5 -5.80 -2.47 1.05
C ILE A 5 -6.49 -3.07 2.28
N GLY A 6 -5.73 -3.83 3.06
CA GLY A 6 -6.19 -4.40 4.32
C GLY A 6 -5.74 -3.55 5.50
N TYR A 7 -6.60 -3.31 6.48
CA TYR A 7 -6.18 -2.59 7.69
C TYR A 7 -6.84 -3.09 8.96
N VAL A 8 -6.19 -2.81 10.09
CA VAL A 8 -6.80 -2.84 11.43
C VAL A 8 -6.50 -1.52 12.13
N SER A 9 -7.52 -0.92 12.76
CA SER A 9 -7.39 0.35 13.47
C SER A 9 -8.29 0.41 14.70
N LEU A 10 -7.74 0.92 15.81
CA LEU A 10 -8.48 1.14 17.06
C LEU A 10 -9.01 2.58 17.16
N SER A 11 -8.15 3.58 16.99
CA SER A 11 -8.50 5.02 17.06
C SER A 11 -8.66 5.70 15.69
N GLY A 12 -8.62 4.93 14.61
CA GLY A 12 -8.84 5.40 13.24
C GLY A 12 -7.62 6.00 12.52
N ASN A 13 -6.45 6.11 13.16
CA ASN A 13 -5.27 6.67 12.49
C ASN A 13 -4.75 5.78 11.35
N THR A 14 -4.64 4.46 11.57
CA THR A 14 -4.26 3.51 10.52
C THR A 14 -5.32 3.45 9.41
N GLU A 15 -6.61 3.56 9.75
CA GLU A 15 -7.68 3.64 8.77
C GLU A 15 -7.59 4.89 7.89
N LYS A 16 -7.32 6.07 8.48
CA LYS A 16 -7.07 7.30 7.72
C LYS A 16 -5.90 7.15 6.74
N MET A 17 -4.83 6.46 7.15
CA MET A 17 -3.72 6.13 6.25
C MET A 17 -4.17 5.23 5.10
N ALA A 18 -4.96 4.18 5.39
CA ALA A 18 -5.52 3.28 4.38
C ALA A 18 -6.38 4.05 3.36
N VAL A 19 -7.22 4.98 3.84
CA VAL A 19 -8.05 5.85 2.99
C VAL A 19 -7.20 6.75 2.09
N ASN A 20 -6.12 7.36 2.60
CA ASN A 20 -5.24 8.19 1.78
C ASN A 20 -4.52 7.36 0.71
N ILE A 21 -4.02 6.17 1.05
CA ILE A 21 -3.41 5.23 0.10
C ILE A 21 -4.44 4.81 -0.97
N ARG A 22 -5.67 4.46 -0.56
CA ARG A 22 -6.77 4.10 -1.46
C ARG A 22 -7.04 5.20 -2.47
N ASN A 23 -7.25 6.43 -1.98
CA ASN A 23 -7.57 7.57 -2.83
C ASN A 23 -6.45 7.82 -3.85
N GLN A 24 -5.18 7.70 -3.45
CA GLN A 24 -4.06 7.83 -4.37
C GLN A 24 -4.04 6.71 -5.43
N MET A 25 -4.23 5.45 -5.02
CA MET A 25 -4.26 4.32 -5.95
C MET A 25 -5.41 4.42 -6.96
N MET A 26 -6.58 4.89 -6.52
CA MET A 26 -7.71 5.17 -7.42
C MET A 26 -7.40 6.33 -8.38
N ALA A 27 -6.78 7.41 -7.90
CA ALA A 27 -6.43 8.57 -8.71
C ALA A 27 -5.48 8.22 -9.87
N VAL A 28 -4.61 7.23 -9.66
CA VAL A 28 -3.69 6.72 -10.69
C VAL A 28 -4.25 5.57 -11.53
N GLY A 29 -5.55 5.27 -11.39
CA GLY A 29 -6.27 4.32 -12.23
C GLY A 29 -6.15 2.85 -11.82
N CYS A 30 -5.82 2.56 -10.56
CA CYS A 30 -5.92 1.20 -10.02
C CYS A 30 -7.37 0.85 -9.67
N GLU A 31 -7.70 -0.43 -9.78
CA GLU A 31 -8.93 -1.00 -9.23
C GLU A 31 -8.63 -1.37 -7.78
N VAL A 32 -9.27 -0.68 -6.82
CA VAL A 32 -8.88 -0.75 -5.40
C VAL A 32 -10.00 -1.36 -4.56
N TYR A 33 -9.64 -2.35 -3.76
CA TYR A 33 -10.48 -3.01 -2.78
C TYR A 33 -9.91 -2.74 -1.40
N MET A 34 -10.74 -2.30 -0.46
CA MET A 34 -10.28 -1.93 0.87
C MET A 34 -11.20 -2.54 1.91
N GLU A 35 -10.63 -3.35 2.79
CA GLU A 35 -11.37 -4.11 3.82
C GLU A 35 -10.60 -4.13 5.14
N ARG A 36 -11.30 -4.46 6.23
CA ARG A 36 -10.63 -4.75 7.48
C ARG A 36 -10.07 -6.18 7.46
N LEU A 37 -8.89 -6.39 8.05
CA LEU A 37 -8.24 -7.72 8.01
C LEU A 37 -9.04 -8.81 8.74
N ASP A 38 -9.83 -8.46 9.75
CA ASP A 38 -10.70 -9.39 10.50
C ASP A 38 -11.95 -9.82 9.71
N THR A 39 -12.06 -9.42 8.45
CA THR A 39 -13.19 -9.75 7.56
C THR A 39 -12.75 -10.40 6.26
N VAL A 40 -11.46 -10.70 6.12
CA VAL A 40 -10.84 -11.10 4.85
C VAL A 40 -10.18 -12.45 5.01
N GLU A 41 -10.55 -13.37 4.12
CA GLU A 41 -9.83 -14.64 3.94
C GLU A 41 -8.47 -14.37 3.26
N VAL A 42 -7.37 -14.77 3.87
CA VAL A 42 -6.00 -14.48 3.39
C VAL A 42 -5.77 -14.95 1.95
N ASP A 43 -6.39 -16.07 1.56
CA ASP A 43 -6.19 -16.70 0.25
C ASP A 43 -6.70 -15.82 -0.92
N THR A 44 -7.63 -14.91 -0.65
CA THR A 44 -8.15 -13.93 -1.63
C THR A 44 -7.08 -12.95 -2.12
N LEU A 45 -5.99 -12.77 -1.36
CA LEU A 45 -4.88 -11.88 -1.74
C LEU A 45 -4.23 -12.25 -3.07
N LYS A 46 -4.36 -13.52 -3.52
CA LYS A 46 -3.81 -14.02 -4.79
C LYS A 46 -4.46 -13.37 -6.02
N GLU A 47 -5.64 -12.77 -5.87
CA GLU A 47 -6.36 -12.10 -6.95
C GLU A 47 -5.80 -10.70 -7.27
N PHE A 48 -4.90 -10.19 -6.44
CA PHE A 48 -4.40 -8.82 -6.52
C PHE A 48 -2.95 -8.77 -7.01
N ASP A 49 -2.60 -7.68 -7.70
CA ASP A 49 -1.23 -7.44 -8.17
C ASP A 49 -0.33 -6.88 -7.07
N LEU A 50 -0.92 -6.17 -6.11
CA LEU A 50 -0.27 -5.47 -5.01
C LEU A 50 -1.24 -5.32 -3.84
N ALA A 51 -0.77 -5.58 -2.62
CA ALA A 51 -1.52 -5.31 -1.40
C ALA A 51 -0.80 -4.28 -0.52
N PHE A 52 -1.58 -3.43 0.14
CA PHE A 52 -1.14 -2.58 1.23
C PHE A 52 -1.76 -3.10 2.53
N ILE A 53 -0.94 -3.40 3.54
CA ILE A 53 -1.45 -3.93 4.81
C ILE A 53 -1.05 -3.02 5.98
N GLY A 54 -2.07 -2.57 6.70
CA GLY A 54 -1.97 -1.55 7.74
C GLY A 54 -2.29 -2.08 9.13
N LEU A 55 -1.37 -1.98 10.08
CA LEU A 55 -1.63 -2.35 11.48
C LEU A 55 -1.33 -1.19 12.44
N TYR A 56 -2.17 -1.05 13.48
CA TYR A 56 -1.72 -0.40 14.71
C TYR A 56 -0.92 -1.40 15.57
N THR A 57 -0.36 -0.97 16.71
CA THR A 57 0.35 -1.87 17.64
C THR A 57 -0.30 -1.89 19.01
N TRP A 58 -0.52 -3.09 19.55
CA TRP A 58 -1.04 -3.31 20.89
C TRP A 58 0.09 -3.47 21.90
N ASN A 59 0.02 -2.86 23.08
CA ASN A 59 1.02 -2.97 24.15
C ASN A 59 2.48 -2.88 23.66
N GLN A 60 2.81 -1.82 22.93
CA GLN A 60 4.14 -1.47 22.37
C GLN A 60 4.70 -2.39 21.27
N GLU A 61 4.39 -3.69 21.26
CA GLU A 61 4.97 -4.63 20.28
C GLU A 61 4.00 -5.66 19.71
N GLY A 62 2.86 -5.88 20.34
CA GLY A 62 1.92 -6.95 19.98
C GLY A 62 1.12 -6.65 18.71
N LEU A 63 0.77 -7.72 18.00
CA LEU A 63 -0.27 -7.69 16.98
C LEU A 63 -1.61 -7.26 17.62
N PRO A 64 -2.42 -6.46 16.90
CA PRO A 64 -3.84 -6.31 17.22
C PRO A 64 -4.54 -7.65 17.34
N TYR A 65 -5.49 -7.78 18.27
CA TYR A 65 -6.24 -9.02 18.44
C TYR A 65 -6.99 -9.40 17.16
N GLU A 66 -7.55 -8.40 16.49
CA GLU A 66 -8.29 -8.50 15.22
C GLU A 66 -7.41 -8.95 14.05
N ALA A 67 -6.08 -8.85 14.16
CA ALA A 67 -5.15 -9.28 13.13
C ALA A 67 -4.61 -10.71 13.34
N ASN A 68 -4.94 -11.37 14.46
CA ASN A 68 -4.36 -12.66 14.80
C ASN A 68 -4.80 -13.77 13.84
N GLU A 69 -6.10 -13.84 13.50
CA GLU A 69 -6.62 -14.85 12.57
C GLU A 69 -5.96 -14.71 11.19
N PHE A 70 -5.95 -13.49 10.64
CA PHE A 70 -5.20 -13.17 9.42
C PHE A 70 -3.71 -13.58 9.51
N TYR A 71 -3.07 -13.34 10.66
CA TYR A 71 -1.66 -13.69 10.86
C TYR A 71 -1.42 -15.21 10.87
N GLU A 72 -2.33 -15.99 11.47
CA GLU A 72 -2.26 -17.44 11.55
C GLU A 72 -2.56 -18.09 10.18
N GLU A 73 -3.54 -17.58 9.44
CA GLU A 73 -3.89 -18.06 8.11
C GLU A 73 -2.76 -17.91 7.08
N LEU A 74 -1.80 -16.99 7.28
CA LEU A 74 -0.63 -16.83 6.42
C LEU A 74 0.22 -18.10 6.29
N ASP A 75 0.22 -19.01 7.28
CA ASP A 75 0.95 -20.29 7.18
C ASP A 75 0.30 -21.27 6.20
N GLN A 76 -1.00 -21.12 5.97
CA GLN A 76 -1.80 -22.03 5.16
C GLN A 76 -1.99 -21.52 3.74
N ALA A 77 -1.85 -20.21 3.55
CA ALA A 77 -2.04 -19.55 2.27
C ALA A 77 -0.80 -19.64 1.36
N ASP A 78 -0.99 -20.03 0.10
CA ASP A 78 0.05 -19.98 -0.93
C ASP A 78 0.15 -18.59 -1.56
N LEU A 79 0.90 -17.69 -0.91
CA LEU A 79 1.08 -16.31 -1.34
C LEU A 79 2.46 -16.06 -1.99
N HIS A 80 3.09 -17.10 -2.55
CA HIS A 80 4.44 -16.97 -3.08
C HIS A 80 4.52 -15.92 -4.20
N GLY A 81 5.37 -14.91 -4.00
CA GLY A 81 5.53 -13.80 -4.94
C GLY A 81 4.44 -12.74 -4.88
N MET A 82 3.43 -12.88 -4.02
CA MET A 82 2.46 -11.82 -3.73
C MET A 82 3.20 -10.59 -3.21
N LYS A 83 2.86 -9.40 -3.72
CA LYS A 83 3.56 -8.17 -3.39
C LYS A 83 2.81 -7.42 -2.30
N VAL A 84 3.49 -7.15 -1.19
CA VAL A 84 2.87 -6.46 -0.05
C VAL A 84 3.71 -5.27 0.40
N ALA A 85 3.07 -4.11 0.57
CA ALA A 85 3.64 -2.94 1.20
C ALA A 85 2.98 -2.70 2.57
N LEU A 86 3.77 -2.42 3.60
CA LEU A 86 3.27 -2.34 4.98
C LEU A 86 3.25 -0.91 5.51
N PHE A 87 2.21 -0.58 6.26
CA PHE A 87 2.05 0.75 6.87
C PHE A 87 1.42 0.68 8.26
N GLY A 88 1.51 1.78 9.01
CA GLY A 88 0.76 1.93 10.25
C GLY A 88 1.06 3.21 11.01
N ALA A 89 0.13 3.55 11.90
CA ALA A 89 0.26 4.66 12.82
C ALA A 89 0.63 4.16 14.22
N GLY A 90 1.47 4.91 14.92
CA GLY A 90 1.88 4.58 16.28
C GLY A 90 2.55 5.74 16.99
N ASP A 91 2.89 5.56 18.26
CA ASP A 91 3.76 6.50 18.97
C ASP A 91 5.21 6.23 18.55
N LEU A 92 5.78 7.15 17.77
CA LEU A 92 7.13 6.98 17.24
C LEU A 92 8.23 7.33 18.26
N SER A 93 7.86 7.85 19.44
CA SER A 93 8.80 8.11 20.54
C SER A 93 9.17 6.86 21.33
N GLN A 94 8.40 5.77 21.17
CA GLN A 94 8.64 4.51 21.85
C GLN A 94 9.90 3.81 21.31
N PRO A 95 10.57 2.97 22.12
CA PRO A 95 11.77 2.25 21.68
C PRO A 95 11.57 1.34 20.47
N LYS A 96 10.38 0.72 20.35
CA LYS A 96 10.01 -0.15 19.23
C LYS A 96 8.73 0.36 18.54
N PRO A 97 8.84 1.40 17.70
CA PRO A 97 7.66 1.98 17.09
C PRO A 97 7.07 1.04 16.04
N CYS A 98 5.76 0.84 16.13
CA CYS A 98 4.97 -0.02 15.25
C CYS A 98 5.47 -1.49 15.21
N GLY A 99 5.74 -2.10 16.38
CA GLY A 99 6.27 -3.46 16.48
C GLY A 99 5.43 -4.53 15.77
N ALA A 100 4.11 -4.39 15.76
CA ALA A 100 3.18 -5.29 15.06
C ALA A 100 3.52 -5.44 13.57
N ILE A 101 3.92 -4.35 12.91
CA ILE A 101 4.28 -4.37 11.48
C ILE A 101 5.54 -5.20 11.24
N ASN A 102 6.50 -5.15 12.16
CA ASN A 102 7.73 -5.93 12.04
C ASN A 102 7.41 -7.43 12.14
N ILE A 103 6.57 -7.82 13.11
CA ILE A 103 6.11 -9.20 13.28
C ILE A 103 5.43 -9.71 12.01
N LEU A 104 4.50 -8.93 11.46
CA LEU A 104 3.79 -9.27 10.23
C LEU A 104 4.73 -9.36 9.02
N SER A 105 5.65 -8.40 8.86
CA SER A 105 6.68 -8.41 7.81
C SER A 105 7.47 -9.71 7.80
N ASP A 106 7.96 -10.12 8.98
CA ASP A 106 8.82 -11.29 9.08
C ASP A 106 8.05 -12.58 8.79
N LYS A 107 6.78 -12.65 9.23
CA LYS A 107 5.87 -13.75 8.89
C LYS A 107 5.65 -13.86 7.39
N MET A 108 5.21 -12.76 6.76
CA MET A 108 4.94 -12.73 5.31
C MET A 108 6.15 -13.15 4.48
N LYS A 109 7.35 -12.67 4.83
CA LYS A 109 8.59 -13.07 4.15
C LYS A 109 8.86 -14.58 4.27
N ARG A 110 8.62 -15.18 5.44
CA ARG A 110 8.76 -16.64 5.63
C ARG A 110 7.74 -17.42 4.79
N CYS A 111 6.55 -16.87 4.58
CA CYS A 111 5.51 -17.45 3.72
C CYS A 111 5.74 -17.18 2.21
N GLY A 112 6.90 -16.66 1.80
CA GLY A 112 7.23 -16.43 0.38
C GLY A 112 6.62 -15.17 -0.23
N VAL A 113 5.98 -14.30 0.57
CA VAL A 113 5.48 -13.01 0.12
C VAL A 113 6.66 -12.09 -0.20
N ALA A 114 6.60 -11.42 -1.34
CA ALA A 114 7.51 -10.34 -1.67
C ALA A 114 7.10 -9.09 -0.90
N VAL A 115 7.77 -8.82 0.23
CA VAL A 115 7.49 -7.64 1.06
C VAL A 115 8.34 -6.46 0.60
N TYR A 116 7.71 -5.30 0.37
CA TYR A 116 8.40 -4.06 0.05
C TYR A 116 9.34 -3.66 1.20
N SER A 117 10.59 -3.34 0.88
CA SER A 117 11.61 -3.10 1.90
C SER A 117 11.33 -1.87 2.76
N ARG A 118 10.60 -0.88 2.21
CA ARG A 118 10.19 0.31 2.95
C ARG A 118 8.84 0.07 3.62
N VAL A 119 8.78 0.43 4.90
CA VAL A 119 7.56 0.45 5.71
C VAL A 119 7.17 1.90 6.02
N LEU A 120 5.90 2.24 5.85
CA LEU A 120 5.40 3.57 6.23
C LEU A 120 4.96 3.59 7.69
N LYS A 121 5.71 4.30 8.54
CA LYS A 121 5.33 4.55 9.93
C LYS A 121 5.02 6.04 10.11
N ILE A 122 3.85 6.35 10.66
CA ILE A 122 3.41 7.73 10.92
C ILE A 122 3.10 7.89 12.40
N ASP A 123 3.49 9.03 12.97
CA ASP A 123 3.17 9.34 14.35
C ASP A 123 1.66 9.55 14.54
N LYS A 124 1.10 9.03 15.63
CA LYS A 124 -0.33 9.15 15.94
C LYS A 124 -0.80 10.60 16.06
N GLU A 125 0.08 11.53 16.38
CA GLU A 125 -0.19 12.98 16.50
C GLU A 125 0.19 13.74 15.21
N ALA A 126 0.55 13.06 14.13
CA ALA A 126 0.93 13.71 12.89
C ALA A 126 -0.23 14.57 12.32
N PRO A 127 0.05 15.81 11.88
CA PRO A 127 -0.95 16.62 11.20
C PRO A 127 -1.54 15.90 9.98
N ALA A 128 -2.84 16.09 9.74
CA ALA A 128 -3.56 15.38 8.68
C ALA A 128 -2.93 15.59 7.28
N TYR A 129 -2.47 16.81 6.98
CA TYR A 129 -1.81 17.12 5.71
C TYR A 129 -0.48 16.35 5.54
N ASP A 130 0.33 16.26 6.59
CA ASP A 130 1.59 15.53 6.55
C ASP A 130 1.35 14.03 6.42
N MET A 131 0.30 13.50 7.08
CA MET A 131 -0.12 12.12 6.93
C MET A 131 -0.51 11.80 5.49
N ALA A 132 -1.40 12.62 4.90
CA ALA A 132 -1.86 12.45 3.53
C ALA A 132 -0.70 12.41 2.54
N ARG A 133 0.17 13.42 2.59
CA ARG A 133 1.35 13.50 1.70
C ARG A 133 2.27 12.29 1.84
N LYS A 134 2.57 11.85 3.07
CA LYS A 134 3.41 10.67 3.31
C LYS A 134 2.77 9.38 2.80
N CYS A 135 1.44 9.24 2.93
CA CYS A 135 0.68 8.12 2.39
C CYS A 135 0.72 8.10 0.86
N GLU A 136 0.50 9.24 0.20
CA GLU A 136 0.55 9.38 -1.26
C GLU A 136 1.94 9.04 -1.80
N ASP A 137 2.99 9.66 -1.24
CA ASP A 137 4.39 9.42 -1.62
C ASP A 137 4.79 7.95 -1.45
N PHE A 138 4.30 7.30 -0.39
CA PHE A 138 4.54 5.89 -0.14
C PHE A 138 3.81 4.99 -1.13
N ALA A 139 2.54 5.29 -1.41
CA ALA A 139 1.72 4.53 -2.32
C ALA A 139 2.30 4.54 -3.74
N ASP A 140 2.77 5.71 -4.22
CA ASP A 140 3.42 5.83 -5.54
C ASP A 140 4.71 5.02 -5.63
N GLN A 141 5.51 5.00 -4.55
CA GLN A 141 6.77 4.23 -4.52
C GLN A 141 6.53 2.72 -4.45
N ALA A 142 5.55 2.29 -3.66
CA ALA A 142 5.13 0.90 -3.61
C ALA A 142 4.52 0.44 -4.94
N LEU A 143 3.76 1.31 -5.61
CA LEU A 143 3.22 1.07 -6.95
C LEU A 143 4.33 0.90 -8.00
N ASP A 144 5.36 1.77 -8.00
CA ASP A 144 6.51 1.65 -8.91
C ASP A 144 7.28 0.35 -8.68
N TRP A 145 7.50 -0.03 -7.43
CA TRP A 145 8.13 -1.30 -7.07
C TRP A 145 7.24 -2.52 -7.42
N GLY A 146 5.93 -2.40 -7.21
CA GLY A 146 4.93 -3.43 -7.48
C GLY A 146 4.66 -3.64 -8.97
N SER A 147 4.84 -2.59 -9.78
CA SER A 147 4.54 -2.60 -11.21
C SER A 147 5.73 -3.10 -12.04
N LYS A 148 5.50 -4.02 -12.98
CA LYS A 148 6.49 -4.39 -14.02
C LYS A 148 6.74 -3.27 -15.06
N ARG A 149 6.17 -2.07 -14.89
CA ARG A 149 6.18 -0.99 -15.90
C ARG A 149 7.40 -0.09 -15.71
N LYS A 150 8.22 0.07 -16.76
CA LYS A 150 9.42 0.92 -16.75
C LYS A 150 9.08 2.38 -16.36
N LYS A 151 9.76 2.87 -15.31
CA LYS A 151 9.76 4.20 -14.66
C LYS A 151 9.48 5.46 -15.50
N TRP A 152 9.76 5.44 -16.80
CA TRP A 152 9.79 6.65 -17.62
C TRP A 152 8.39 7.19 -17.99
N ARG A 153 7.39 6.31 -18.11
CA ARG A 153 6.03 6.73 -18.52
C ARG A 153 5.31 7.53 -17.43
N PHE A 154 5.54 7.19 -16.16
CA PHE A 154 4.92 7.86 -15.01
C PHE A 154 5.56 9.21 -14.67
N LEU A 155 6.90 9.27 -14.70
CA LEU A 155 7.65 10.52 -14.45
C LEU A 155 7.35 11.62 -15.47
N ILE A 156 7.20 11.24 -16.74
CA ILE A 156 6.82 12.18 -17.81
C ILE A 156 5.36 12.61 -17.63
N TRP A 157 4.47 11.68 -17.27
CA TRP A 157 3.04 11.95 -17.09
C TRP A 157 2.73 12.90 -15.93
N ASN A 158 3.27 12.66 -14.73
CA ASN A 158 3.08 13.54 -13.57
C ASN A 158 3.65 14.96 -13.79
N ARG A 159 4.76 15.08 -14.55
CA ARG A 159 5.29 16.41 -14.94
C ARG A 159 4.43 17.11 -16.01
N MET A 160 3.75 16.36 -16.87
CA MET A 160 2.94 16.92 -17.95
C MET A 160 1.52 17.31 -17.50
N GLN A 161 0.90 16.57 -16.59
CA GLN A 161 -0.46 16.88 -16.10
C GLN A 161 -0.51 18.16 -15.26
N ASN A 162 0.54 18.46 -14.49
CA ASN A 162 0.61 19.62 -13.61
C ASN A 162 1.13 20.90 -14.30
N ASN A 163 1.30 20.90 -15.62
CA ASN A 163 1.80 22.05 -16.36
C ASN A 163 0.95 22.34 -17.61
N PRO A 164 0.21 23.47 -17.64
CA PRO A 164 -0.69 23.82 -18.74
C PRO A 164 -0.05 23.82 -20.13
N LYS A 165 1.27 24.05 -20.21
CA LYS A 165 2.03 24.09 -21.47
C LYS A 165 2.04 22.73 -22.21
N TYR A 166 1.87 21.61 -21.51
CA TYR A 166 2.06 20.27 -22.08
C TYR A 166 0.76 19.49 -22.31
N GLN A 167 -0.42 20.07 -22.03
CA GLN A 167 -1.71 19.38 -22.18
C GLN A 167 -1.98 18.87 -23.61
N LYS A 168 -1.63 19.67 -24.63
CA LYS A 168 -1.80 19.29 -26.04
C LYS A 168 -0.87 18.15 -26.47
N THR A 169 0.36 18.14 -25.95
CA THR A 169 1.34 17.09 -26.19
C THR A 169 0.95 15.80 -25.48
N ALA A 170 0.44 15.89 -24.25
CA ALA A 170 -0.05 14.73 -23.49
C ALA A 170 -1.21 14.02 -24.22
N TYR A 171 -2.11 14.79 -24.84
CA TYR A 171 -3.21 14.24 -25.65
C TYR A 171 -2.72 13.47 -26.90
N LEU A 172 -1.72 13.99 -27.60
CA LEU A 172 -1.15 13.34 -28.79
C LEU A 172 -0.34 12.08 -28.43
N ILE A 173 0.40 12.11 -27.32
CA ILE A 173 1.15 10.95 -26.81
C ILE A 173 0.18 9.85 -26.35
N ARG A 174 -0.93 10.21 -25.69
CA ARG A 174 -2.00 9.27 -25.32
C ARG A 174 -2.51 8.51 -26.55
N ARG A 175 -2.85 9.23 -27.62
CA ARG A 175 -3.31 8.65 -28.88
C ARG A 175 -2.25 7.72 -29.50
N ALA A 176 -0.99 8.14 -29.57
CA ALA A 176 0.09 7.32 -30.12
C ALA A 176 0.44 6.08 -29.28
N LEU A 177 0.20 6.12 -27.96
CA LEU A 177 0.44 5.00 -27.06
C LEU A 177 -0.72 4.00 -27.01
N ASP A 178 -1.95 4.46 -27.23
CA ASP A 178 -3.13 3.61 -27.40
C ASP A 178 -3.10 2.87 -28.75
N ASP A 179 -2.39 3.41 -29.75
CA ASP A 179 -2.19 2.82 -31.09
C ASP A 179 -1.15 1.67 -31.13
N TYR A 180 -0.41 1.40 -30.04
CA TYR A 180 0.54 0.27 -29.95
C TYR A 180 0.11 -0.73 -28.87
N PRO A 181 -0.59 -1.82 -29.23
CA PRO A 181 -0.93 -2.85 -28.26
C PRO A 181 0.33 -3.58 -27.82
N ILE A 182 0.46 -3.79 -26.52
CA ILE A 182 1.54 -4.54 -25.90
C ILE A 182 1.30 -6.03 -26.23
N LYS A 183 2.27 -6.70 -26.88
CA LYS A 183 2.32 -8.16 -26.97
C LYS A 183 2.68 -8.77 -25.63
#